data_AF-A0A9E1EJA6-F1
#
_entry.id   AF-A0A9E1EJA6-F1
#
_cell.length_a   1.000
_cell.length_b   1.000
_cell.length_c   1.000
_cell.angle_alpha   90.00
_cell.angle_beta   90.00
_cell.angle_gamma   90.00
#
_symmetry.space_group_name_H-M   'P 1'
#
loop_
_entity.id
_entity.type
_entity.pdbx_description
1 polymer ?
#
loop_
_entity_poly.entity_id
_entity_poly.type
_entity_poly.pdbx_seq_one_letter_code
_entity_poly.pdbx_strand_id
1 'polypeptide(L)'
;MFRLESKRLKREFKNNDGNFYASQIVNSYSNMNFIPDGNGSEFVIKFADGSEVTSKGLPVENAGYEGDKLVFDFTEDMGVKVTLKYWVHKDGNTVCKQIIINQSTNAVIDYVDLECVGIINSKTHFCVDVVEGGEIPAFWSMLGQPVYVDSLFFGCEFPATENRIIHGNATVRYYIGSSVGSNFVCPVTVMGAGPDNTLAGVRNAFYEYIDFISVPAPLRFQYNSWYDYMKDITEDNIMVSFAEVHKQLTAYGAPKLDAYVVDDGWPDTKAGFWSFNKKFPNKLT
;
A
#
# COMPACT_ATOMS: atom_id res chain seq x y z
N MET A 1 -26.29 9.93 -10.96
CA MET A 1 -25.79 8.74 -10.23
C MET A 1 -24.77 8.07 -11.13
N PHE A 2 -23.58 7.82 -10.62
CA PHE A 2 -22.49 7.15 -11.35
C PHE A 2 -22.25 5.76 -10.75
N ARG A 3 -21.82 4.81 -11.57
CA ARG A 3 -21.56 3.42 -11.16
C ARG A 3 -20.25 2.96 -11.75
N LEU A 4 -19.46 2.26 -10.93
CA LEU A 4 -18.29 1.52 -11.37
C LEU A 4 -18.45 0.06 -10.96
N GLU A 5 -18.18 -0.86 -11.88
CA GLU A 5 -18.46 -2.29 -11.69
C GLU A 5 -17.32 -3.16 -12.21
N SER A 6 -16.71 -3.91 -11.30
CA SER A 6 -15.79 -5.01 -11.60
C SER A 6 -16.57 -6.34 -11.56
N LYS A 7 -15.88 -7.46 -11.80
CA LYS A 7 -16.46 -8.81 -11.64
C LYS A 7 -16.92 -9.10 -10.21
N ARG A 8 -16.35 -8.43 -9.19
CA ARG A 8 -16.58 -8.72 -7.76
C ARG A 8 -17.17 -7.54 -6.98
N LEU A 9 -17.12 -6.33 -7.52
CA LEU A 9 -17.52 -5.12 -6.83
C LEU A 9 -18.40 -4.25 -7.70
N LYS A 10 -19.37 -3.60 -7.06
CA LYS A 10 -20.07 -2.46 -7.63
C LYS A 10 -20.03 -1.31 -6.62
N ARG A 11 -19.49 -0.17 -7.03
CA ARG A 11 -19.44 1.07 -6.24
C ARG A 11 -20.35 2.10 -6.89
N GLU A 12 -21.24 2.68 -6.09
CA GLU A 12 -22.19 3.71 -6.52
C GLU A 12 -21.87 5.06 -5.93
N PHE A 13 -21.91 6.09 -6.78
CA PHE A 13 -21.69 7.48 -6.39
C PHE A 13 -22.92 8.31 -6.70
N LYS A 14 -23.35 9.10 -5.73
CA LYS A 14 -24.43 10.07 -5.88
C LYS A 14 -23.85 11.47 -5.82
N ASN A 15 -24.35 12.30 -6.72
CA ASN A 15 -24.11 13.74 -6.73
C ASN A 15 -25.49 14.37 -6.85
N ASN A 16 -26.05 14.82 -5.73
CA ASN A 16 -27.33 15.52 -5.68
C ASN A 16 -27.05 16.92 -5.16
N ASP A 17 -27.45 17.95 -5.92
CA ASP A 17 -27.33 19.36 -5.53
C ASP A 17 -25.91 19.78 -5.10
N GLY A 18 -24.88 19.24 -5.76
CA GLY A 18 -23.47 19.53 -5.47
C GLY A 18 -22.86 18.67 -4.36
N ASN A 19 -23.65 17.89 -3.62
CA ASN A 19 -23.14 17.01 -2.58
C ASN A 19 -22.79 15.63 -3.16
N PHE A 20 -21.49 15.40 -3.32
CA PHE A 20 -20.93 14.11 -3.72
C PHE A 20 -20.77 13.17 -2.53
N TYR A 21 -21.27 11.94 -2.65
CA TYR A 21 -20.99 10.87 -1.70
C TYR A 21 -21.06 9.48 -2.35
N ALA A 22 -20.22 8.56 -1.88
CA ALA A 22 -20.39 7.14 -2.18
C ALA A 22 -21.54 6.58 -1.34
N SER A 23 -22.53 6.00 -2.01
CA SER A 23 -23.75 5.54 -1.35
C SER A 23 -23.65 4.09 -0.87
N GLN A 24 -22.98 3.23 -1.62
CA GLN A 24 -22.95 1.79 -1.34
C GLN A 24 -21.78 1.12 -2.06
N ILE A 25 -21.22 0.11 -1.41
CA ILE A 25 -20.31 -0.86 -2.00
C ILE A 25 -21.01 -2.22 -1.95
N VAL A 26 -21.26 -2.79 -3.13
CA VAL A 26 -21.83 -4.14 -3.28
C VAL A 26 -20.69 -5.09 -3.59
N ASN A 27 -20.54 -6.12 -2.76
CA ASN A 27 -19.70 -7.26 -3.06
C ASN A 27 -20.52 -8.26 -3.88
N SER A 28 -20.37 -8.22 -5.20
CA SER A 28 -21.04 -9.14 -6.13
C SER A 28 -20.52 -10.58 -6.03
N TYR A 29 -19.37 -10.81 -5.38
CA TYR A 29 -18.83 -12.15 -5.17
C TYR A 29 -19.58 -12.90 -4.06
N SER A 30 -19.92 -12.21 -2.97
CA SER A 30 -20.61 -12.77 -1.80
C SER A 30 -22.10 -12.36 -1.69
N ASN A 31 -22.57 -11.46 -2.57
CA ASN A 31 -23.85 -10.75 -2.48
C ASN A 31 -24.03 -9.92 -1.20
N MET A 32 -22.94 -9.62 -0.48
CA MET A 32 -22.97 -8.76 0.68
C MET A 32 -22.96 -7.28 0.27
N ASN A 33 -23.61 -6.46 1.08
CA ASN A 33 -23.66 -5.02 0.90
C ASN A 33 -22.98 -4.32 2.08
N PHE A 34 -22.14 -3.35 1.78
CA PHE A 34 -21.59 -2.43 2.76
C PHE A 34 -22.09 -1.02 2.46
N ILE A 35 -22.76 -0.42 3.44
CA ILE A 35 -23.26 0.96 3.37
C ILE A 35 -22.44 1.77 4.37
N PRO A 36 -21.55 2.67 3.89
CA PRO A 36 -20.80 3.56 4.76
C PRO A 36 -21.76 4.36 5.67
N ASP A 37 -21.36 4.60 6.91
CA ASP A 37 -22.19 5.29 7.92
C ASP A 37 -22.31 6.82 7.71
N GLY A 38 -21.59 7.38 6.73
CA GLY A 38 -21.56 8.81 6.42
C GLY A 38 -20.54 9.64 7.20
N ASN A 39 -19.79 9.04 8.13
CA ASN A 39 -18.68 9.70 8.84
C ASN A 39 -17.40 9.78 8.01
N GLY A 40 -17.29 8.95 6.96
CA GLY A 40 -16.19 8.97 6.02
C GLY A 40 -16.19 10.16 5.05
N SER A 41 -15.14 10.21 4.24
CA SER A 41 -14.92 11.15 3.15
C SER A 41 -14.17 10.47 2.01
N GLU A 42 -14.37 10.92 0.78
CA GLU A 42 -13.63 10.39 -0.36
C GLU A 42 -12.21 10.94 -0.42
N PHE A 43 -11.88 12.00 0.31
CA PHE A 43 -10.51 12.34 0.66
C PHE A 43 -10.48 13.30 1.85
N VAL A 44 -9.35 13.31 2.56
CA VAL A 44 -9.03 14.35 3.55
C VAL A 44 -7.58 14.78 3.32
N ILE A 45 -7.35 16.07 3.10
CA ILE A 45 -6.01 16.67 3.00
C ILE A 45 -5.79 17.45 4.29
N LYS A 46 -4.83 17.01 5.11
CA LYS A 46 -4.48 17.68 6.36
C LYS A 46 -3.24 18.54 6.16
N PHE A 47 -3.34 19.83 6.49
CA PHE A 47 -2.19 20.72 6.49
C PHE A 47 -1.44 20.67 7.82
N ALA A 48 -0.16 21.04 7.80
CA ALA A 48 0.69 21.05 8.98
C ALA A 48 0.25 22.04 10.08
N ASP A 49 -0.56 23.05 9.73
CA ASP A 49 -1.16 23.99 10.70
C ASP A 49 -2.45 23.46 11.35
N GLY A 50 -2.90 22.26 10.97
CA GLY A 50 -4.09 21.60 11.49
C GLY A 50 -5.37 21.89 10.71
N SER A 51 -5.37 22.81 9.75
CA SER A 51 -6.49 23.00 8.82
C SER A 51 -6.65 21.81 7.86
N GLU A 52 -7.83 21.64 7.25
CA GLU A 52 -8.09 20.50 6.36
C GLU A 52 -9.07 20.81 5.22
N VAL A 53 -8.79 20.30 4.02
CA VAL A 53 -9.76 20.20 2.92
C VAL A 53 -10.27 18.77 2.85
N THR A 54 -11.58 18.59 2.74
CA THR A 54 -12.22 17.27 2.70
C THR A 54 -13.26 17.22 1.59
N SER A 55 -13.48 16.05 1.00
CA SER A 55 -14.54 15.88 0.00
C SER A 55 -15.95 16.04 0.58
N LYS A 56 -16.10 15.98 1.90
CA LYS A 56 -17.39 16.05 2.59
C LYS A 56 -17.97 17.46 2.52
N GLY A 57 -19.05 17.63 1.76
CA GLY A 57 -19.70 18.92 1.55
C GLY A 57 -18.98 19.83 0.55
N LEU A 58 -17.90 19.34 -0.08
CA LEU A 58 -17.19 20.07 -1.12
C LEU A 58 -17.87 19.84 -2.49
N PRO A 59 -18.29 20.89 -3.21
CA PRO A 59 -18.98 20.73 -4.48
C PRO A 59 -18.13 20.09 -5.57
N VAL A 60 -18.78 19.32 -6.44
CA VAL A 60 -18.18 18.75 -7.65
C VAL A 60 -18.57 19.61 -8.86
N GLU A 61 -17.58 20.20 -9.54
CA GLU A 61 -17.75 21.03 -10.73
C GLU A 61 -18.00 20.20 -11.99
N ASN A 62 -17.31 19.07 -12.09
CA ASN A 62 -17.38 18.19 -13.24
C ASN A 62 -17.38 16.73 -12.77
N ALA A 63 -18.25 15.92 -13.38
CA ALA A 63 -18.37 14.50 -13.10
C ALA A 63 -18.71 13.77 -14.39
N GLY A 64 -17.91 12.77 -14.74
CA GLY A 64 -18.09 12.07 -16.01
C GLY A 64 -17.12 10.91 -16.20
N TYR A 65 -17.19 10.30 -17.37
CA TYR A 65 -16.27 9.24 -17.76
C TYR A 65 -15.22 9.81 -18.72
N GLU A 66 -13.95 9.58 -18.41
CA GLU A 66 -12.80 9.80 -19.29
C GLU A 66 -12.27 8.44 -19.73
N GLY A 67 -12.73 7.95 -20.87
CA GLY A 67 -12.44 6.59 -21.31
C GLY A 67 -13.04 5.55 -20.36
N ASP A 68 -12.20 4.71 -19.77
CA ASP A 68 -12.57 3.68 -18.79
C ASP A 68 -12.54 4.16 -17.33
N LYS A 69 -12.23 5.44 -17.11
CA LYS A 69 -12.14 6.04 -15.77
C LYS A 69 -13.34 6.92 -15.47
N LEU A 70 -13.88 6.78 -14.27
CA LEU A 70 -14.83 7.70 -13.70
C LEU A 70 -14.07 8.84 -13.00
N VAL A 71 -14.39 10.09 -13.33
CA VAL A 71 -13.64 11.28 -12.91
C VAL A 71 -14.56 12.29 -12.24
N PHE A 72 -14.09 12.87 -11.14
CA PHE A 72 -14.75 13.93 -10.39
C PHE A 72 -13.77 15.07 -10.11
N ASP A 73 -14.07 16.27 -10.58
CA ASP A 73 -13.32 17.48 -10.28
C ASP A 73 -14.08 18.28 -9.21
N PHE A 74 -13.43 18.50 -8.08
CA PHE A 74 -13.99 19.28 -6.97
C PHE A 74 -13.67 20.77 -7.16
N THR A 75 -14.51 21.63 -6.58
CA THR A 75 -14.22 23.05 -6.46
C THR A 75 -12.95 23.26 -5.65
N GLU A 76 -12.22 24.34 -5.95
CA GLU A 76 -11.06 24.74 -5.15
C GLU A 76 -11.50 25.18 -3.75
N ASP A 77 -10.79 24.71 -2.72
CA ASP A 77 -10.91 25.17 -1.34
C ASP A 77 -9.52 25.34 -0.72
N MET A 78 -9.33 26.43 0.03
CA MET A 78 -8.03 26.81 0.64
C MET A 78 -6.83 26.75 -0.33
N GLY A 79 -7.05 27.07 -1.62
CA GLY A 79 -6.02 27.02 -2.65
C GLY A 79 -5.67 25.61 -3.11
N VAL A 80 -6.53 24.63 -2.86
CA VAL A 80 -6.38 23.24 -3.29
C VAL A 80 -7.57 22.81 -4.13
N LYS A 81 -7.29 22.37 -5.35
CA LYS A 81 -8.24 21.73 -6.26
C LYS A 81 -7.92 20.24 -6.40
N VAL A 82 -8.92 19.40 -6.25
CA VAL A 82 -8.77 17.93 -6.25
C VAL A 82 -9.52 17.31 -7.41
N THR A 83 -8.87 16.40 -8.12
CA THR A 83 -9.50 15.49 -9.07
C THR A 83 -9.41 14.06 -8.53
N LEU A 84 -10.56 13.39 -8.43
CA LEU A 84 -10.65 11.96 -8.12
C LEU A 84 -10.84 11.16 -9.40
N LYS A 85 -10.10 10.06 -9.53
CA LYS A 85 -10.27 9.09 -10.63
C LYS A 85 -10.51 7.71 -10.05
N TYR A 86 -11.49 6.99 -10.59
CA TYR A 86 -11.76 5.58 -10.27
C TYR A 86 -11.77 4.74 -11.55
N TRP A 87 -11.28 3.51 -11.49
CA TRP A 87 -11.33 2.56 -12.61
C TRP A 87 -11.32 1.11 -12.11
N VAL A 88 -11.73 0.18 -12.97
CA VAL A 88 -11.60 -1.25 -12.69
C VAL A 88 -10.16 -1.65 -12.98
N HIS A 89 -9.51 -2.31 -12.03
CA HIS A 89 -8.14 -2.77 -12.20
C HIS A 89 -8.02 -3.83 -13.32
N LYS A 90 -6.80 -4.06 -13.81
CA LYS A 90 -6.54 -5.00 -14.92
C LYS A 90 -6.85 -6.46 -14.57
N ASP A 91 -6.92 -6.82 -13.29
CA ASP A 91 -7.38 -8.14 -12.84
C ASP A 91 -8.89 -8.36 -13.12
N GLY A 92 -9.64 -7.28 -13.39
CA GLY A 92 -11.08 -7.27 -13.57
C GLY A 92 -11.90 -7.50 -12.30
N ASN A 93 -11.26 -7.66 -11.14
CA ASN A 93 -11.88 -7.98 -9.85
C ASN A 93 -11.85 -6.79 -8.89
N THR A 94 -10.80 -5.97 -8.90
CA THR A 94 -10.60 -4.88 -7.96
C THR A 94 -10.94 -3.52 -8.57
N VAL A 95 -11.21 -2.53 -7.72
CA VAL A 95 -11.47 -1.14 -8.08
C VAL A 95 -10.32 -0.28 -7.57
N CYS A 96 -9.76 0.53 -8.44
CA CYS A 96 -8.71 1.48 -8.11
C CYS A 96 -9.29 2.88 -7.92
N LYS A 97 -8.62 3.68 -7.10
CA LYS A 97 -8.85 5.11 -6.93
C LYS A 97 -7.53 5.86 -6.90
N GLN A 98 -7.53 7.07 -7.45
CA GLN A 98 -6.39 7.97 -7.41
C GLN A 98 -6.84 9.42 -7.20
N ILE A 99 -6.03 10.14 -6.44
CA ILE A 99 -6.22 11.56 -6.13
C ILE A 99 -5.15 12.36 -6.87
N ILE A 100 -5.56 13.44 -7.54
CA ILE A 100 -4.66 14.41 -8.16
C ILE A 100 -4.92 15.75 -7.49
N ILE A 101 -3.85 16.39 -7.01
CA ILE A 101 -3.91 17.64 -6.27
C ILE A 101 -3.26 18.75 -7.10
N ASN A 102 -3.97 19.86 -7.25
CA ASN A 102 -3.43 21.12 -7.71
C ASN A 102 -3.47 22.12 -6.56
N GLN A 103 -2.31 22.54 -6.08
CA GLN A 103 -2.16 23.48 -4.98
C GLN A 103 -1.58 24.80 -5.50
N SER A 104 -2.29 25.90 -5.26
CA SER A 104 -1.88 27.25 -5.64
C SER A 104 -1.10 27.98 -4.54
N THR A 105 -1.10 27.44 -3.32
CA THR A 105 -0.41 27.99 -2.14
C THR A 105 0.85 27.19 -1.79
N ASN A 106 1.68 27.74 -0.89
CA ASN A 106 2.83 27.05 -0.32
C ASN A 106 2.51 26.41 1.06
N ALA A 107 1.24 26.20 1.38
CA ALA A 107 0.85 25.54 2.63
C ALA A 107 1.40 24.11 2.66
N VAL A 108 1.99 23.69 3.77
CA VAL A 108 2.57 22.34 3.88
C VAL A 108 1.43 21.36 4.11
N ILE A 109 1.30 20.38 3.22
CA ILE A 109 0.40 19.23 3.43
C ILE A 109 1.16 18.23 4.31
N ASP A 110 0.60 17.90 5.48
CA ASP A 110 1.14 16.86 6.36
C ASP A 110 0.87 15.49 5.76
N TYR A 111 -0.41 15.17 5.53
CA TYR A 111 -0.84 13.93 4.89
C TYR A 111 -2.13 14.09 4.09
N VAL A 112 -2.41 13.05 3.28
CA VAL A 112 -3.67 12.85 2.59
C VAL A 112 -4.24 11.49 2.97
N ASP A 113 -5.44 11.46 3.51
CA ASP A 113 -6.23 10.23 3.61
C ASP A 113 -6.83 9.94 2.22
N LEU A 114 -6.19 9.02 1.52
CA LEU A 114 -6.56 8.58 0.17
C LEU A 114 -7.85 7.76 0.15
N GLU A 115 -8.14 7.07 1.25
CA GLU A 115 -9.46 6.48 1.57
C GLU A 115 -9.81 6.82 3.01
N CYS A 116 -11.07 7.14 3.28
CA CYS A 116 -11.61 7.35 4.61
C CYS A 116 -13.07 6.89 4.63
N VAL A 117 -13.29 5.61 4.91
CA VAL A 117 -14.63 5.00 4.87
C VAL A 117 -15.14 4.80 6.28
N GLY A 118 -16.34 5.31 6.59
CA GLY A 118 -16.97 5.12 7.89
C GLY A 118 -17.55 3.71 8.05
N ILE A 119 -17.11 3.00 9.09
CA ILE A 119 -17.33 1.56 9.30
C ILE A 119 -18.08 1.21 10.58
N ILE A 120 -18.74 2.15 11.24
CA ILE A 120 -19.49 1.89 12.49
C ILE A 120 -20.57 0.81 12.28
N ASN A 121 -21.12 0.72 11.06
CA ASN A 121 -22.11 -0.28 10.68
C ASN A 121 -21.52 -1.63 10.24
N SER A 122 -20.19 -1.78 10.22
CA SER A 122 -19.54 -3.06 9.88
C SER A 122 -19.76 -4.11 10.96
N LYS A 123 -19.85 -5.38 10.57
CA LYS A 123 -19.97 -6.51 11.50
C LYS A 123 -18.60 -7.06 11.89
N THR A 124 -17.68 -7.09 10.95
CA THR A 124 -16.30 -7.51 11.17
C THR A 124 -15.36 -6.48 10.55
N HIS A 125 -14.24 -6.20 11.22
CA HIS A 125 -13.19 -5.36 10.68
C HIS A 125 -11.87 -5.70 11.34
N PHE A 126 -10.77 -5.53 10.61
CA PHE A 126 -9.44 -5.86 11.08
C PHE A 126 -8.41 -5.00 10.34
N CYS A 127 -7.44 -4.46 11.08
CA CYS A 127 -6.19 -3.94 10.54
C CYS A 127 -5.04 -4.53 11.34
N VAL A 128 -3.83 -4.56 10.77
CA VAL A 128 -2.66 -5.04 11.51
C VAL A 128 -2.40 -4.10 12.68
N ASP A 129 -2.39 -4.66 13.89
CA ASP A 129 -2.09 -3.91 15.10
C ASP A 129 -0.60 -3.56 15.19
N VAL A 130 -0.32 -2.55 16.02
CA VAL A 130 1.02 -2.10 16.36
C VAL A 130 1.72 -3.20 17.17
N VAL A 131 2.70 -3.88 16.57
CA VAL A 131 3.51 -4.89 17.28
C VAL A 131 4.75 -4.20 17.86
N GLU A 132 4.76 -3.99 19.16
CA GLU A 132 5.90 -3.45 19.89
C GLU A 132 6.95 -4.53 20.24
N GLY A 133 8.18 -4.11 20.54
CA GLY A 133 9.24 -5.00 21.04
C GLY A 133 10.09 -5.70 19.97
N GLY A 134 9.85 -5.42 18.69
CA GLY A 134 10.72 -5.85 17.58
C GLY A 134 11.92 -4.93 17.37
N GLU A 135 12.88 -5.36 16.54
CA GLU A 135 14.03 -4.54 16.11
C GLU A 135 13.61 -3.39 15.17
N ILE A 136 12.46 -3.52 14.51
CA ILE A 136 11.85 -2.49 13.68
C ILE A 136 10.83 -1.73 14.55
N PRO A 137 10.90 -0.38 14.62
CA PRO A 137 9.91 0.39 15.36
C PRO A 137 8.50 0.13 14.85
N ALA A 138 7.55 0.03 15.76
CA ALA A 138 6.23 -0.52 15.47
C ALA A 138 5.45 0.25 14.38
N PHE A 139 5.64 1.58 14.29
CA PHE A 139 5.11 2.41 13.21
C PHE A 139 5.54 1.92 11.82
N TRP A 140 6.81 1.53 11.65
CA TRP A 140 7.33 1.11 10.35
C TRP A 140 6.89 -0.31 9.99
N SER A 141 6.70 -1.19 10.97
CA SER A 141 6.28 -2.57 10.72
C SER A 141 4.83 -2.72 10.26
N MET A 142 3.97 -1.70 10.47
CA MET A 142 2.56 -1.76 10.08
C MET A 142 2.26 -1.16 8.70
N LEU A 143 3.21 -0.41 8.11
CA LEU A 143 2.95 0.30 6.85
C LEU A 143 2.65 -0.67 5.70
N GLY A 144 1.80 -0.23 4.76
CA GLY A 144 1.43 -0.98 3.57
C GLY A 144 0.51 -2.17 3.79
N GLN A 145 0.21 -2.54 5.04
CA GLN A 145 -0.74 -3.60 5.34
C GLN A 145 -2.17 -3.19 4.93
N PRO A 146 -3.03 -4.10 4.46
CA PRO A 146 -4.42 -3.76 4.12
C PRO A 146 -5.29 -3.59 5.37
N VAL A 147 -6.42 -2.87 5.19
CA VAL A 147 -7.53 -2.84 6.14
C VAL A 147 -8.66 -3.71 5.59
N TYR A 148 -9.29 -4.51 6.46
CA TYR A 148 -10.40 -5.38 6.13
C TYR A 148 -11.67 -4.89 6.81
N VAL A 149 -12.77 -4.83 6.06
CA VAL A 149 -14.10 -4.40 6.52
C VAL A 149 -15.13 -5.34 5.93
N ASP A 150 -15.79 -6.13 6.77
CA ASP A 150 -16.70 -7.20 6.40
C ASP A 150 -16.09 -8.14 5.34
N SER A 151 -16.58 -8.06 4.10
CA SER A 151 -16.12 -8.87 2.96
C SER A 151 -15.24 -8.07 1.99
N LEU A 152 -14.76 -6.89 2.41
CA LEU A 152 -13.97 -5.95 1.62
C LEU A 152 -12.56 -5.80 2.18
N PHE A 153 -11.59 -5.59 1.30
CA PHE A 153 -10.27 -5.09 1.68
C PHE A 153 -10.00 -3.74 1.02
N PHE A 154 -9.19 -2.93 1.69
CA PHE A 154 -8.70 -1.63 1.26
C PHE A 154 -7.19 -1.59 1.44
N GLY A 155 -6.47 -1.02 0.47
CA GLY A 155 -5.02 -0.86 0.54
C GLY A 155 -4.50 0.17 -0.44
N CYS A 156 -3.18 0.28 -0.53
CA CYS A 156 -2.49 1.16 -1.47
C CYS A 156 -1.34 0.42 -2.15
N GLU A 157 -1.12 0.69 -3.43
CA GLU A 157 0.02 0.15 -4.17
C GLU A 157 1.35 0.75 -3.70
N PHE A 158 1.32 1.92 -3.04
CA PHE A 158 2.50 2.44 -2.35
C PHE A 158 2.65 1.75 -0.98
N PRO A 159 3.75 1.03 -0.74
CA PRO A 159 3.89 0.15 0.43
C PRO A 159 4.12 0.89 1.75
N ALA A 160 4.26 2.21 1.73
CA ALA A 160 4.56 3.01 2.91
C ALA A 160 3.37 3.89 3.37
N THR A 161 2.13 3.54 2.98
CA THR A 161 0.93 4.17 3.54
C THR A 161 0.61 3.64 4.94
N GLU A 162 0.10 4.49 5.82
CA GLU A 162 -0.48 4.06 7.10
C GLU A 162 -1.94 3.70 6.85
N ASN A 163 -2.28 2.41 6.91
CA ASN A 163 -3.64 1.94 6.67
C ASN A 163 -4.23 1.41 7.97
N ARG A 164 -5.21 2.12 8.54
CA ARG A 164 -5.69 1.84 9.90
C ARG A 164 -7.16 2.08 10.07
N ILE A 165 -7.72 1.46 11.11
CA ILE A 165 -9.04 1.82 11.62
C ILE A 165 -8.84 2.88 12.71
N ILE A 166 -9.27 4.11 12.44
CA ILE A 166 -9.09 5.26 13.32
C ILE A 166 -10.47 5.90 13.56
N HIS A 167 -10.89 6.00 14.82
CA HIS A 167 -12.15 6.63 15.22
C HIS A 167 -13.40 6.15 14.43
N GLY A 168 -13.46 4.86 14.11
CA GLY A 168 -14.58 4.28 13.36
C GLY A 168 -14.50 4.45 11.83
N ASN A 169 -13.37 4.94 11.31
CA ASN A 169 -13.10 5.00 9.88
C ASN A 169 -11.98 4.02 9.48
N ALA A 170 -12.18 3.26 8.40
CA ALA A 170 -11.09 2.60 7.69
C ALA A 170 -10.38 3.64 6.82
N THR A 171 -9.09 3.86 7.09
CA THR A 171 -8.28 4.92 6.49
C THR A 171 -7.07 4.35 5.75
N VAL A 172 -6.69 5.00 4.65
CA VAL A 172 -5.44 4.77 3.91
C VAL A 172 -4.73 6.10 3.79
N ARG A 173 -3.68 6.31 4.57
CA ARG A 173 -2.99 7.60 4.72
C ARG A 173 -1.65 7.63 4.01
N TYR A 174 -1.42 8.70 3.26
CA TYR A 174 -0.16 8.99 2.60
C TYR A 174 0.44 10.30 3.12
N TYR A 175 1.62 10.20 3.74
CA TYR A 175 2.37 11.35 4.25
C TYR A 175 3.13 12.06 3.12
N ILE A 176 3.09 13.40 3.12
CA ILE A 176 3.74 14.24 2.10
C ILE A 176 4.80 15.16 2.75
N GLY A 177 4.42 15.88 3.81
CA GLY A 177 5.32 16.78 4.54
C GLY A 177 5.83 18.00 3.75
N SER A 178 5.18 18.36 2.64
CA SER A 178 5.55 19.51 1.80
C SER A 178 4.35 20.08 1.04
N SER A 179 4.50 21.26 0.44
CA SER A 179 3.57 21.76 -0.58
C SER A 179 3.80 21.03 -1.90
N VAL A 180 2.75 20.73 -2.64
CA VAL A 180 2.82 19.81 -3.80
C VAL A 180 2.74 20.49 -5.17
N GLY A 181 2.38 21.77 -5.22
CA GLY A 181 2.26 22.53 -6.48
C GLY A 181 1.18 21.97 -7.41
N SER A 182 1.40 22.04 -8.72
CA SER A 182 0.44 21.61 -9.74
C SER A 182 0.59 20.14 -10.14
N ASN A 183 -0.53 19.46 -10.38
CA ASN A 183 -0.59 18.11 -10.91
C ASN A 183 0.19 17.07 -10.08
N PHE A 184 0.10 17.17 -8.76
CA PHE A 184 0.65 16.17 -7.88
C PHE A 184 -0.23 14.93 -7.88
N VAL A 185 0.32 13.79 -8.31
CA VAL A 185 -0.40 12.54 -8.46
C VAL A 185 -0.13 11.66 -7.23
N CYS A 186 -1.16 11.45 -6.41
CA CYS A 186 -1.06 10.57 -5.26
C CYS A 186 -0.95 9.09 -5.68
N PRO A 187 -0.43 8.23 -4.79
CA PRO A 187 -0.50 6.78 -4.95
C PRO A 187 -1.91 6.25 -5.21
N VAL A 188 -1.97 5.09 -5.88
CA VAL A 188 -3.24 4.41 -6.19
C VAL A 188 -3.70 3.60 -4.99
N THR A 189 -4.95 3.80 -4.57
CA THR A 189 -5.61 2.92 -3.62
C THR A 189 -6.40 1.84 -4.33
N VAL A 190 -6.52 0.68 -3.70
CA VAL A 190 -7.23 -0.48 -4.21
C VAL A 190 -8.29 -0.92 -3.21
N MET A 191 -9.45 -1.26 -3.75
CA MET A 191 -10.54 -1.92 -3.06
C MET A 191 -10.82 -3.25 -3.74
N GLY A 192 -10.96 -4.31 -2.95
CA GLY A 192 -11.37 -5.63 -3.44
C GLY A 192 -12.37 -6.31 -2.52
N ALA A 193 -12.86 -7.47 -2.97
CA ALA A 193 -13.91 -8.24 -2.31
C ALA A 193 -13.56 -9.73 -2.20
N GLY A 194 -13.81 -10.28 -1.02
CA GLY A 194 -13.74 -11.72 -0.72
C GLY A 194 -15.04 -12.46 -0.98
N PRO A 195 -15.03 -13.81 -0.97
CA PRO A 195 -16.21 -14.65 -1.16
C PRO A 195 -17.19 -14.62 0.03
N ASP A 196 -16.73 -14.16 1.19
CA ASP A 196 -17.50 -14.03 2.44
C ASP A 196 -16.86 -12.95 3.33
N ASN A 197 -17.36 -12.77 4.55
CA ASN A 197 -16.82 -11.84 5.55
C ASN A 197 -15.91 -12.50 6.60
N THR A 198 -15.41 -13.70 6.32
CA THR A 198 -14.37 -14.32 7.15
C THR A 198 -13.03 -13.68 6.83
N LEU A 199 -12.17 -13.55 7.84
CA LEU A 199 -10.83 -12.98 7.66
C LEU A 199 -10.00 -13.78 6.65
N ALA A 200 -10.18 -15.10 6.58
CA ALA A 200 -9.52 -15.95 5.61
C ALA A 200 -10.00 -15.68 4.18
N GLY A 201 -11.32 -15.58 3.97
CA GLY A 201 -11.90 -15.32 2.65
C GLY A 201 -11.45 -13.98 2.07
N VAL A 202 -11.56 -12.90 2.85
CA VAL A 202 -11.18 -11.57 2.39
C VAL A 202 -9.65 -11.42 2.22
N ARG A 203 -8.84 -12.06 3.08
CA ARG A 203 -7.38 -12.06 2.96
C ARG A 203 -6.90 -12.83 1.73
N ASN A 204 -7.53 -13.96 1.41
CA ASN A 204 -7.21 -14.70 0.19
C ASN A 204 -7.49 -13.84 -1.05
N ALA A 205 -8.59 -13.09 -1.09
CA ALA A 205 -8.87 -12.16 -2.18
C ALA A 205 -7.83 -11.02 -2.28
N PHE A 206 -7.32 -10.54 -1.15
CA PHE A 206 -6.19 -9.60 -1.16
C PHE A 206 -4.91 -10.26 -1.69
N TYR A 207 -4.60 -11.49 -1.30
CA TYR A 207 -3.44 -12.22 -1.82
C TYR A 207 -3.55 -12.55 -3.30
N GLU A 208 -4.75 -12.82 -3.84
CA GLU A 208 -4.97 -12.93 -5.28
C GLU A 208 -4.60 -11.62 -6.01
N TYR A 209 -4.94 -10.46 -5.42
CA TYR A 209 -4.54 -9.18 -5.96
C TYR A 209 -3.02 -8.97 -5.89
N ILE A 210 -2.40 -9.28 -4.74
CA ILE A 210 -0.93 -9.23 -4.59
C ILE A 210 -0.23 -10.13 -5.60
N ASP A 211 -0.70 -11.37 -5.79
CA ASP A 211 -0.15 -12.30 -6.78
C ASP A 211 -0.23 -11.73 -8.21
N PHE A 212 -1.35 -11.09 -8.55
CA PHE A 212 -1.52 -10.45 -9.86
C PHE A 212 -0.55 -9.29 -10.12
N ILE A 213 -0.28 -8.45 -9.12
CA ILE A 213 0.62 -7.29 -9.26
C ILE A 213 2.10 -7.60 -8.98
N SER A 214 2.38 -8.76 -8.37
CA SER A 214 3.73 -9.16 -8.01
C SER A 214 4.58 -9.47 -9.24
N VAL A 215 5.86 -9.13 -9.17
CA VAL A 215 6.84 -9.67 -10.13
C VAL A 215 7.07 -11.15 -9.81
N PRO A 216 7.33 -12.01 -10.83
CA PRO A 216 7.65 -13.41 -10.58
C PRO A 216 8.78 -13.57 -9.57
N ALA A 217 8.51 -14.29 -8.49
CA ALA A 217 9.47 -14.61 -7.43
C ALA A 217 9.69 -16.12 -7.37
N PRO A 218 10.46 -16.71 -8.31
CA PRO A 218 10.73 -18.14 -8.29
C PRO A 218 11.49 -18.52 -7.02
N LEU A 219 11.18 -19.69 -6.47
CA LEU A 219 11.90 -20.23 -5.34
C LEU A 219 13.39 -20.36 -5.70
N ARG A 220 14.25 -19.74 -4.88
CA ARG A 220 15.71 -19.79 -5.01
C ARG A 220 16.30 -20.35 -3.73
N PHE A 221 17.08 -21.42 -3.84
CA PHE A 221 17.84 -21.97 -2.72
C PHE A 221 19.20 -21.28 -2.67
N GLN A 222 19.49 -20.61 -1.56
CA GLN A 222 20.74 -19.87 -1.40
C GLN A 222 21.34 -20.11 -0.02
N TYR A 223 22.68 -20.08 0.03
CA TYR A 223 23.41 -19.87 1.27
C TYR A 223 23.63 -18.37 1.48
N ASN A 224 23.55 -17.90 2.73
CA ASN A 224 23.81 -16.50 3.11
C ASN A 224 24.83 -16.47 4.26
N SER A 225 25.92 -15.74 4.10
CA SER A 225 27.04 -15.70 5.07
C SER A 225 26.70 -15.08 6.42
N TRP A 226 25.58 -14.36 6.54
CA TRP A 226 25.13 -13.76 7.80
C TRP A 226 25.00 -14.79 8.93
N TYR A 227 24.56 -16.01 8.60
CA TYR A 227 24.29 -17.06 9.58
C TYR A 227 25.54 -17.68 10.20
N ASP A 228 26.70 -17.58 9.54
CA ASP A 228 27.96 -18.13 10.06
C ASP A 228 28.80 -17.06 10.76
N TYR A 229 28.90 -15.87 10.15
CA TYR A 229 29.90 -14.87 10.54
C TYR A 229 29.33 -13.49 10.80
N MET A 230 28.05 -13.23 10.53
CA MET A 230 27.46 -11.89 10.57
C MET A 230 28.40 -10.88 9.87
N LYS A 231 28.87 -9.85 10.60
CA LYS A 231 29.77 -8.81 10.08
C LYS A 231 31.24 -9.22 10.00
N ASP A 232 31.63 -10.35 10.56
CA ASP A 232 33.02 -10.83 10.68
C ASP A 232 33.48 -11.65 9.47
N ILE A 233 32.88 -11.43 8.31
CA ILE A 233 33.27 -12.04 7.04
C ILE A 233 34.64 -11.54 6.54
N THR A 234 35.42 -12.45 5.96
CA THR A 234 36.66 -12.22 5.18
C THR A 234 36.60 -13.07 3.91
N GLU A 235 37.42 -12.78 2.90
CA GLU A 235 37.54 -13.63 1.71
C GLU A 235 37.82 -15.11 2.07
N ASP A 236 38.73 -15.35 3.02
CA ASP A 236 39.10 -16.71 3.42
C ASP A 236 37.94 -17.47 4.07
N ASN A 237 37.25 -16.86 5.04
CA ASN A 237 36.24 -17.58 5.82
C ASN A 237 34.97 -17.85 5.01
N ILE A 238 34.55 -16.93 4.14
CA ILE A 238 33.39 -17.16 3.26
C ILE A 238 33.68 -18.27 2.26
N MET A 239 34.91 -18.35 1.73
CA MET A 239 35.29 -19.40 0.78
C MET A 239 35.32 -20.78 1.44
N VAL A 240 35.77 -20.84 2.71
CA VAL A 240 35.68 -22.08 3.51
C VAL A 240 34.23 -22.48 3.73
N SER A 241 33.35 -21.57 4.15
CA SER A 241 31.92 -21.88 4.34
C SER A 241 31.25 -22.31 3.03
N PHE A 242 31.50 -21.61 1.93
CA PHE A 242 30.92 -21.97 0.64
C PHE A 242 31.34 -23.38 0.20
N ALA A 243 32.63 -23.70 0.34
CA ALA A 243 33.16 -25.02 -0.01
C ALA A 243 32.60 -26.14 0.89
N GLU A 244 32.54 -25.92 2.20
CA GLU A 244 32.05 -26.94 3.13
C GLU A 244 30.54 -27.14 3.02
N VAL A 245 29.76 -26.05 2.89
CA VAL A 245 28.31 -26.14 2.63
C VAL A 245 28.06 -26.89 1.32
N HIS A 246 28.78 -26.56 0.25
CA HIS A 246 28.65 -27.26 -1.03
C HIS A 246 28.94 -28.76 -0.89
N LYS A 247 30.06 -29.11 -0.27
CA LYS A 247 30.52 -30.47 -0.06
C LYS A 247 29.52 -31.28 0.77
N GLN A 248 29.06 -30.74 1.89
CA GLN A 248 28.12 -31.43 2.78
C GLN A 248 26.77 -31.63 2.09
N LEU A 249 26.20 -30.59 1.48
CA LEU A 249 24.93 -30.71 0.74
C LEU A 249 25.03 -31.76 -0.36
N THR A 250 26.14 -31.79 -1.10
CA THR A 250 26.37 -32.79 -2.16
C THR A 250 26.49 -34.21 -1.60
N ALA A 251 27.23 -34.40 -0.50
CA ALA A 251 27.42 -35.70 0.12
C ALA A 251 26.10 -36.32 0.63
N TYR A 252 25.14 -35.48 1.05
CA TYR A 252 23.81 -35.91 1.49
C TYR A 252 22.76 -35.93 0.37
N GLY A 253 23.14 -35.67 -0.88
CA GLY A 253 22.24 -35.69 -2.04
C GLY A 253 21.22 -34.55 -2.05
N ALA A 254 21.51 -33.43 -1.38
CA ALA A 254 20.65 -32.25 -1.42
C ALA A 254 20.71 -31.57 -2.81
N PRO A 255 19.65 -30.85 -3.22
CA PRO A 255 19.69 -30.04 -4.43
C PRO A 255 20.83 -29.03 -4.42
N LYS A 256 21.40 -28.77 -5.60
CA LYS A 256 22.42 -27.72 -5.75
C LYS A 256 21.81 -26.36 -5.38
N LEU A 257 22.53 -25.57 -4.58
CA LEU A 257 22.17 -24.18 -4.32
C LEU A 257 22.31 -23.33 -5.59
N ASP A 258 21.37 -22.42 -5.78
CA ASP A 258 21.38 -21.45 -6.88
C ASP A 258 22.40 -20.32 -6.65
N ALA A 259 22.69 -20.00 -5.39
CA ALA A 259 23.65 -18.96 -5.04
C ALA A 259 24.30 -19.15 -3.67
N TYR A 260 25.50 -18.59 -3.55
CA TYR A 260 26.17 -18.30 -2.29
C TYR A 260 26.26 -16.78 -2.16
N VAL A 261 25.72 -16.23 -1.09
CA VAL A 261 25.52 -14.78 -0.91
C VAL A 261 26.41 -14.29 0.22
N VAL A 262 27.22 -13.27 -0.09
CA VAL A 262 27.97 -12.50 0.90
C VAL A 262 27.07 -11.40 1.45
N ASP A 263 26.78 -11.46 2.74
CA ASP A 263 25.89 -10.51 3.44
C ASP A 263 26.69 -9.32 4.03
N ASP A 264 26.15 -8.63 5.02
CA ASP A 264 26.75 -7.45 5.64
C ASP A 264 28.15 -7.74 6.23
N GLY A 265 29.01 -6.72 6.22
CA GLY A 265 30.38 -6.78 6.77
C GLY A 265 31.49 -6.59 5.75
N TRP A 266 31.21 -6.54 4.44
CA TRP A 266 32.17 -6.16 3.40
C TRP A 266 32.28 -4.65 3.14
N PRO A 267 31.22 -3.82 3.33
CA PRO A 267 31.35 -2.38 3.10
C PRO A 267 32.24 -1.71 4.15
N ASP A 268 32.89 -0.62 3.76
CA ASP A 268 33.48 0.37 4.66
C ASP A 268 32.43 1.46 4.94
N THR A 269 31.82 1.38 6.12
CA THR A 269 30.77 2.32 6.55
C THR A 269 31.27 3.73 6.85
N LYS A 270 32.59 3.96 6.83
CA LYS A 270 33.22 5.28 7.02
C LYS A 270 33.75 5.90 5.74
N ALA A 271 33.68 5.17 4.61
CA ALA A 271 34.14 5.63 3.32
C ALA A 271 32.97 6.00 2.39
N GLY A 272 33.26 6.18 1.10
CA GLY A 272 32.24 6.47 0.09
C GLY A 272 31.24 5.32 -0.07
N PHE A 273 30.09 5.63 -0.66
CA PHE A 273 28.98 4.69 -0.88
C PHE A 273 29.46 3.37 -1.51
N TRP A 274 29.18 2.24 -0.84
CA TRP A 274 29.58 0.88 -1.23
C TRP A 274 31.09 0.65 -1.46
N SER A 275 31.94 1.39 -0.75
CA SER A 275 33.39 1.10 -0.75
C SER A 275 33.70 -0.20 -0.02
N PHE A 276 34.69 -0.97 -0.49
CA PHE A 276 35.14 -2.18 0.20
C PHE A 276 36.04 -1.84 1.39
N ASN A 277 35.85 -2.54 2.51
CA ASN A 277 36.78 -2.45 3.63
C ASN A 277 38.03 -3.31 3.40
N LYS A 278 39.02 -3.14 4.28
CA LYS A 278 40.32 -3.82 4.22
C LYS A 278 40.28 -5.36 4.24
N LYS A 279 39.15 -5.98 4.62
CA LYS A 279 38.98 -7.45 4.62
C LYS A 279 38.80 -7.99 3.20
N PHE A 280 38.46 -7.13 2.24
CA PHE A 280 38.27 -7.44 0.83
C PHE A 280 39.12 -6.50 -0.05
N PRO A 281 40.46 -6.57 0.03
CA PRO A 281 41.35 -5.67 -0.72
C PRO A 281 41.21 -5.84 -2.24
N ASN A 282 40.82 -7.03 -2.68
CA ASN A 282 40.58 -7.36 -4.08
C ASN A 282 39.10 -7.27 -4.47
N LYS A 283 38.23 -6.76 -3.58
CA LYS A 283 36.77 -6.72 -3.73
C LYS A 283 36.18 -8.14 -3.82
N LEU A 284 34.89 -8.24 -4.18
CA LEU A 284 34.23 -9.53 -4.46
C LEU A 284 34.45 -9.85 -5.94
N THR A 285 35.31 -10.83 -6.23
CA THR A 285 35.62 -11.33 -7.58
C THR A 285 35.13 -12.74 -7.79
#